data_AF-A0AAU7ZN07-F1
#
_entry.id   AF-A0AAU7ZN07-F1
#
_cell.length_a   1.000
_cell.length_b   1.000
_cell.length_c   1.000
_cell.angle_alpha   90.00
_cell.angle_beta   90.00
_cell.angle_gamma   90.00
#
_symmetry.space_group_name_H-M   'P 1'
#
loop_
_entity.id
_entity.type
_entity.pdbx_description
1 polymer ?
#
loop_
_entity_poly.entity_id
_entity_poly.type
_entity_poly.pdbx_seq_one_letter_code
_entity_poly.pdbx_strand_id
1 'polypeptide(L)' 'MTKIKTLRCPTCRNIVLATGEDFPFCSDRCRRIDLGKWASGDYKISSPIQDPDLLEELARSNKHNRQNDDDVN' A
#
# COMPACT_ATOMS: atom_id res chain seq x y z
N MET A 1 -10.27 32.44 13.34
CA MET A 1 -9.22 31.57 13.94
C MET A 1 -9.22 30.25 13.18
N THR A 2 -8.13 29.91 12.50
CA THR A 2 -8.02 28.67 11.71
C THR A 2 -7.70 27.51 12.64
N LYS A 3 -8.54 26.46 12.65
CA LYS A 3 -8.33 25.30 13.52
C LYS A 3 -7.21 24.42 12.95
N ILE A 4 -6.10 24.30 13.68
CA ILE A 4 -4.99 23.42 13.30
C ILE A 4 -5.45 21.97 13.49
N LYS A 5 -5.39 21.18 12.42
CA LYS A 5 -5.71 19.75 12.47
C LYS A 5 -4.57 18.99 13.15
N THR A 6 -4.94 18.04 14.00
CA THR A 6 -4.00 17.12 14.64
C THR A 6 -4.30 15.70 14.20
N LEU A 7 -3.26 14.88 14.10
CA LEU A 7 -3.35 13.48 13.68
C LEU A 7 -2.37 12.61 14.47
N ARG A 8 -2.49 11.30 14.35
CA ARG A 8 -1.49 10.35 14.85
C ARG A 8 -0.56 9.97 13.72
N CYS A 9 0.75 10.02 13.97
CA CYS A 9 1.76 9.51 13.05
C CYS A 9 1.43 8.05 12.69
N PRO A 10 1.31 7.70 11.40
CA PRO A 10 0.97 6.34 10.98
C PRO A 10 1.98 5.28 11.45
N THR A 11 3.25 5.66 11.60
CA THR A 11 4.34 4.75 11.93
C THR A 11 4.45 4.45 13.43
N CYS A 12 4.39 5.49 14.28
CA CYS A 12 4.69 5.37 15.71
C CYS A 12 3.57 5.86 16.64
N ARG A 13 2.49 6.44 16.08
CA ARG A 13 1.28 6.91 16.78
C ARG A 13 1.42 8.18 17.64
N ASN A 14 2.57 8.86 17.59
CA ASN A 14 2.75 10.18 18.20
C ASN A 14 1.79 11.22 17.60
N ILE A 15 1.35 12.20 18.41
CA ILE A 15 0.50 13.29 17.93
C ILE A 15 1.32 14.25 17.07
N VAL A 16 0.78 14.63 15.93
CA VAL A 16 1.38 15.57 14.98
C VAL A 16 0.42 16.69 14.64
N LEU A 17 0.97 17.89 14.43
CA LEU A 17 0.24 19.06 13.95
C LEU A 17 0.31 19.11 12.42
N ALA A 18 -0.77 19.47 11.74
CA ALA A 18 -0.82 19.61 10.29
C ALA A 18 0.09 20.71 9.70
N THR A 19 0.79 21.45 10.57
CA THR A 19 1.76 22.50 10.20
C THR A 19 3.21 22.02 10.28
N GLY A 20 3.47 20.79 10.74
CA GLY A 20 4.83 20.25 10.81
C GLY A 20 5.36 19.87 9.44
N GLU A 21 6.66 20.09 9.20
CA GLU A 21 7.33 19.78 7.92
C GLU A 21 7.21 18.29 7.53
N ASP A 22 7.25 17.41 8.52
CA ASP A 22 7.17 15.96 8.30
C ASP A 22 5.74 15.41 8.33
N PHE A 23 4.71 16.27 8.49
CA PHE A 23 3.32 15.84 8.52
C PHE A 23 2.96 15.02 7.25
N PRO A 24 2.32 13.84 7.36
CA PRO A 24 1.59 13.29 8.52
C PRO A 24 2.44 12.48 9.52
N PHE A 25 3.75 12.43 9.36
CA PHE A 25 4.68 11.74 10.25
C PHE A 25 5.23 12.67 11.32
N CYS A 26 5.76 12.10 12.41
CA CYS A 26 6.39 12.91 13.46
C CYS A 26 7.86 13.23 13.16
N SER A 27 8.45 12.58 12.17
CA SER A 27 9.84 12.80 11.73
C SER A 27 10.11 12.14 10.38
N ASP A 28 11.14 12.61 9.70
CA ASP A 28 11.68 11.99 8.48
C ASP A 28 12.00 10.49 8.65
N ARG A 29 12.46 10.07 9.83
CA ARG A 29 12.68 8.64 10.14
C ARG A 29 11.39 7.83 9.99
N CYS A 30 10.27 8.32 10.49
CA CYS A 30 8.99 7.61 10.40
C CYS A 30 8.48 7.53 8.96
N ARG A 31 8.66 8.61 8.17
CA ARG A 31 8.36 8.63 6.74
C ARG A 31 9.15 7.56 5.98
N ARG A 32 10.46 7.42 6.25
CA ARG A 32 11.31 6.40 5.62
C ARG A 32 10.93 4.97 6.00
N ILE A 33 10.58 4.74 7.27
CA ILE A 33 10.11 3.41 7.72
C ILE A 33 8.80 3.03 7.01
N ASP A 34 7.86 3.97 6.90
CA ASP A 34 6.59 3.70 6.21
C ASP A 34 6.82 3.35 4.74
N LEU A 35 7.67 4.11 4.05
CA LEU A 35 8.09 3.79 2.69
C LEU A 35 8.74 2.40 2.58
N GLY A 36 9.58 2.02 3.55
CA GLY A 36 10.19 0.69 3.59
C GLY A 36 9.16 -0.44 3.69
N LYS A 37 8.09 -0.26 4.46
CA LYS A 37 6.99 -1.23 4.56
C LYS A 37 6.21 -1.38 3.25
N TRP A 38 5.99 -0.28 2.53
CA TRP A 38 5.43 -0.33 1.18
C TRP A 38 6.33 -1.11 0.23
N ALA A 39 7.62 -0.77 0.19
CA ALA A 39 8.59 -1.42 -0.69
C ALA A 39 8.75 -2.92 -0.40
N SER A 40 8.61 -3.32 0.87
CA SER A 40 8.73 -4.72 1.30
C SER A 40 7.44 -5.52 1.09
N GLY A 41 6.33 -4.87 0.72
CA GLY A 41 5.02 -5.52 0.57
C GLY A 41 4.33 -5.87 1.90
N ASP A 42 4.78 -5.28 3.02
CA ASP A 42 4.15 -5.48 4.34
C ASP A 42 2.72 -4.92 4.35
N TYR A 43 2.50 -3.83 3.62
CA TYR A 43 1.18 -3.28 3.38
C TYR A 43 0.55 -3.98 2.18
N LYS A 44 -0.42 -4.84 2.46
CA LYS A 44 -1.20 -5.56 1.46
C LYS A 44 -2.67 -5.61 1.85
N ILE A 45 -3.54 -5.55 0.84
CA ILE A 45 -4.97 -5.74 1.00
C ILE A 45 -5.27 -7.20 0.65
N SER A 46 -5.64 -8.01 1.63
CA SER A 46 -5.86 -9.45 1.47
C SER A 46 -7.32 -9.82 1.18
N SER A 47 -8.21 -8.84 1.02
CA SER A 47 -9.62 -9.13 0.73
C SER A 47 -9.78 -9.77 -0.65
N PRO A 48 -10.65 -10.79 -0.79
CA PRO A 48 -10.97 -11.36 -2.09
C PRO A 48 -11.54 -10.31 -3.04
N ILE A 49 -11.22 -10.45 -4.32
CA ILE A 49 -11.87 -9.67 -5.38
C ILE A 49 -13.31 -10.15 -5.49
N GLN A 50 -14.26 -9.22 -5.37
CA GLN A 50 -15.69 -9.53 -5.41
C GLN A 50 -16.33 -9.26 -6.79
N ASP A 51 -15.59 -8.61 -7.69
CA ASP A 51 -16.02 -8.38 -9.07
C ASP A 51 -15.87 -9.68 -9.88
N PRO A 52 -16.99 -10.29 -10.34
CA PRO A 52 -16.95 -11.55 -11.08
C PRO A 52 -16.25 -11.43 -12.42
N ASP A 53 -16.43 -10.31 -13.12
CA ASP A 53 -15.86 -10.09 -14.46
C ASP A 53 -14.34 -9.94 -14.35
N LEU A 54 -13.88 -9.17 -13.36
CA LEU A 54 -12.47 -9.02 -13.07
C LEU A 54 -11.82 -10.33 -12.62
N LEU A 55 -12.55 -11.15 -11.85
CA LEU A 55 -12.07 -12.46 -11.40
C LEU A 55 -11.88 -13.42 -12.58
N GLU A 56 -12.81 -13.40 -13.55
CA GLU A 56 -12.70 -14.22 -14.76
C GLU A 56 -11.56 -13.75 -15.68
N GLU A 57 -11.35 -12.44 -15.82
CA GLU A 57 -10.22 -11.88 -16.57
C GLU A 57 -8.86 -12.25 -15.96
N LEU A 58 -8.73 -12.18 -14.62
CA LEU A 58 -7.53 -12.62 -13.89
C LEU A 58 -7.30 -14.13 -14.02
N ALA A 59 -8.36 -14.94 -14.08
CA ALA A 59 -8.25 -16.38 -14.31
C ALA A 59 -7.76 -16.70 -15.74
N ARG A 60 -8.20 -15.94 -16.74
CA ARG A 60 -7.79 -16.11 -18.15
C ARG A 60 -6.34 -15.68 -18.41
N SER A 61 -5.91 -14.60 -17.79
CA SER A 61 -4.53 -14.09 -17.89
C SER A 61 -3.52 -15.02 -17.20
N ASN A 62 -3.87 -15.61 -16.06
CA ASN A 62 -3.03 -16.64 -15.41
C ASN A 62 -2.89 -17.94 -16.22
N LYS A 63 -3.85 -18.28 -17.10
CA LYS A 63 -3.75 -19.45 -18.00
C LYS A 63 -2.78 -19.21 -19.15
N HIS A 64 -2.82 -18.03 -19.78
CA HIS A 64 -1.93 -17.69 -20.89
C HIS A 64 -0.45 -17.72 -20.50
N ASN A 65 -0.12 -17.40 -19.24
CA ASN A 65 1.26 -17.45 -18.79
C ASN A 65 1.80 -18.89 -18.67
N ARG A 66 0.92 -19.89 -18.43
CA ARG A 66 1.33 -21.29 -18.31
C ARG A 66 1.54 -21.99 -19.65
N GLN A 67 0.77 -21.61 -20.68
CA GLN A 67 0.93 -22.19 -22.02
C GLN A 67 2.25 -21.80 -22.69
N ASN A 68 2.85 -20.66 -22.34
CA ASN A 68 4.14 -20.25 -22.88
C ASN A 68 5.33 -21.06 -22.33
N ASP A 69 5.18 -21.71 -21.17
CA ASP A 69 6.25 -22.51 -20.55
C ASP A 69 6.28 -23.95 -21.08
N ASP A 70 5.18 -24.44 -21.66
CA ASP A 70 5.05 -25.81 -22.18
C ASP A 70 5.55 -25.97 -23.64
N ASP A 71 5.79 -24.86 -24.37
CA ASP A 71 6.27 -24.83 -25.76
C ASP A 71 7.80 -24.64 -25.90
N VAL A 72 8.55 -24.60 -24.79
CA VAL A 72 10.03 -24.63 -24.77
C VAL A 72 10.51 -26.04 -24.44
N ASN A 73 10.35 -26.97 -25.38
CA ASN A 73 11.10 -28.24 -25.41
C ASN A 73 11.45 -28.65 -26.84
#